data_AF-A0A0Q6S9R8-F1
#
_entry.id   AF-A0A0Q6S9R8-F1
#
_cell.length_a   1.000
_cell.length_b   1.000
_cell.length_c   1.000
_cell.angle_alpha   90.00
_cell.angle_beta   90.00
_cell.angle_gamma   90.00
#
_symmetry.space_group_name_H-M   'P 1'
#
loop_
_entity.id
_entity.type
_entity.pdbx_description
1 polymer ?
#
loop_
_entity_poly.entity_id
_entity_poly.type
_entity_poly.pdbx_seq_one_letter_code
_entity_poly.pdbx_strand_id
1 'polypeptide(L)'
;MSESCPVPTPAERRYLEIQGKAERSMMAAIYAALDEATRQAADEMRSAGLQEEPPAYEYFVAVAHQKLFLSLCGADPETFVGGNAEIAGRVIDNCGKIAEYYWAGKAVVAE
;
A
#
# COMPACT_ATOMS: atom_id res chain seq x y z
N MET A 1 16.68 23.53 -21.71
CA MET A 1 16.29 24.53 -20.70
C MET A 1 16.20 23.79 -19.39
N SER A 2 17.04 24.10 -18.40
CA SER A 2 16.98 23.42 -17.10
C SER A 2 15.76 23.94 -16.36
N GLU A 3 14.66 23.18 -16.38
CA GLU A 3 13.59 23.36 -15.42
C GLU A 3 14.15 22.94 -14.06
N SER A 4 14.85 23.87 -13.41
CA SER A 4 15.27 23.70 -12.02
C SER A 4 13.99 23.58 -11.21
N CYS A 5 13.74 22.39 -10.65
CA CYS A 5 12.68 22.19 -9.67
C CYS A 5 12.75 23.33 -8.65
N PRO A 6 11.67 24.11 -8.46
CA PRO A 6 11.72 25.29 -7.59
C PRO A 6 12.10 24.88 -6.17
N VAL A 7 13.04 25.61 -5.57
CA VAL A 7 13.45 25.39 -4.18
C VAL A 7 12.28 25.75 -3.27
N PRO A 8 11.79 24.82 -2.42
CA PRO A 8 10.64 25.13 -1.59
C PRO A 8 10.96 26.20 -0.55
N THR A 9 9.99 27.08 -0.32
CA THR A 9 10.04 28.08 0.76
C THR A 9 10.22 27.39 2.12
N PRO A 10 10.66 28.11 3.17
CA PRO A 10 10.77 27.53 4.51
C PRO A 10 9.46 26.90 5.02
N ALA A 11 8.31 27.51 4.69
CA ALA A 11 7.00 26.98 5.08
C ALA A 11 6.66 25.67 4.34
N GLU A 12 6.90 25.62 3.02
CA GLU A 12 6.70 24.40 2.22
C GLU A 12 7.63 23.28 2.67
N ARG A 13 8.90 23.58 2.99
CA ARG A 13 9.82 22.60 3.58
C ARG A 13 9.28 22.03 4.88
N ARG A 14 8.79 22.89 5.76
CA ARG A 14 8.22 22.45 7.04
C ARG A 14 6.98 21.58 6.85
N TYR A 15 6.13 21.93 5.88
CA TYR A 15 4.96 21.13 5.52
C TYR A 15 5.36 19.73 5.04
N LEU A 16 6.29 19.65 4.08
CA LEU A 16 6.78 18.39 3.52
C LEU A 16 7.47 17.51 4.58
N GLU A 17 8.20 18.12 5.52
CA GLU A 17 8.79 17.39 6.66
C GLU A 17 7.72 16.73 7.55
N ILE A 18 6.68 17.48 7.90
CA ILE A 18 5.58 16.99 8.74
C ILE A 18 4.81 15.89 8.01
N GLN A 19 4.45 16.13 6.75
CA GLN A 19 3.77 15.16 5.90
C GLN A 19 4.59 13.87 5.78
N GLY A 20 5.86 13.96 5.39
CA GLY A 20 6.71 12.79 5.23
C GLY A 20 6.93 12.03 6.54
N LYS A 21 6.98 12.72 7.69
CA LYS A 21 7.02 12.06 9.00
C LYS A 21 5.73 11.27 9.26
N ALA A 22 4.57 11.89 9.00
CA ALA A 22 3.27 11.24 9.18
C ALA A 22 3.13 10.01 8.26
N GLU A 23 3.52 10.13 6.99
CA GLU A 23 3.50 9.02 6.02
C GLU A 23 4.37 7.84 6.48
N ARG A 24 5.60 8.10 6.94
CA ARG A 24 6.49 7.04 7.46
C ARG A 24 5.91 6.37 8.70
N SER A 25 5.37 7.15 9.63
CA SER A 25 4.75 6.60 10.84
C SER A 25 3.49 5.78 10.52
N MET A 26 2.67 6.24 9.58
CA MET A 26 1.50 5.50 9.10
C MET A 26 1.91 4.16 8.46
N MET A 27 2.89 4.16 7.56
CA MET A 27 3.35 2.93 6.92
C MET A 27 3.96 1.94 7.92
N ALA A 28 4.72 2.42 8.90
CA ALA A 28 5.24 1.57 9.97
C ALA A 28 4.11 0.89 10.77
N ALA A 29 3.04 1.63 11.07
CA ALA A 29 1.88 1.07 11.77
C ALA A 29 1.14 0.03 10.91
N ILE A 30 1.02 0.25 9.60
CA ILE A 30 0.39 -0.70 8.67
C ILE A 30 1.19 -2.01 8.63
N TYR A 31 2.52 -1.96 8.48
CA TYR A 31 3.34 -3.18 8.46
C TYR A 31 3.26 -3.95 9.77
N ALA A 32 3.31 -3.25 10.91
CA ALA A 32 3.13 -3.89 12.21
C ALA A 32 1.76 -4.57 12.36
N ALA A 33 0.69 -3.96 11.82
CA ALA A 33 -0.64 -4.56 11.85
C ALA A 33 -0.75 -5.81 10.96
N LEU A 34 -0.06 -5.84 9.81
CA LEU A 34 -0.02 -7.01 8.92
C LEU A 34 0.75 -8.18 9.57
N ASP A 35 1.89 -7.90 10.20
CA ASP A 35 2.65 -8.90 10.95
C ASP A 35 1.82 -9.47 12.11
N GLU A 36 1.16 -8.60 12.86
CA GLU A 36 0.32 -9.00 13.98
C GLU A 36 -0.86 -9.88 13.53
N ALA A 37 -1.58 -9.49 12.46
CA ALA A 37 -2.68 -10.28 11.92
C ALA A 37 -2.22 -11.68 11.47
N THR A 38 -1.04 -11.75 10.84
CA THR A 38 -0.44 -13.02 10.40
C THR A 38 -0.14 -13.93 11.59
N ARG A 39 0.51 -13.39 12.63
CA ARG A 39 0.83 -14.13 13.85
C ARG A 39 -0.44 -14.56 14.59
N GLN A 40 -1.39 -13.64 14.77
CA GLN A 40 -2.65 -13.89 15.46
C GLN A 40 -3.43 -15.03 14.79
N ALA A 41 -3.57 -15.02 13.47
CA ALA A 41 -4.26 -16.09 12.75
C ALA A 41 -3.58 -17.45 12.94
N ALA A 42 -2.24 -17.50 12.88
CA ALA A 42 -1.49 -18.73 13.10
C ALA A 42 -1.63 -19.26 14.54
N ASP A 43 -1.60 -18.38 15.54
CA ASP A 43 -1.75 -18.75 16.95
C ASP A 43 -3.17 -19.26 17.24
N GLU A 44 -4.20 -18.58 16.76
CA GLU A 44 -5.60 -18.97 16.95
C GLU A 44 -5.92 -20.31 16.27
N MET A 45 -5.46 -20.53 15.04
CA MET A 45 -5.65 -21.80 14.33
C MET A 45 -4.97 -22.96 15.06
N ARG A 46 -3.74 -22.74 15.56
CA ARG A 46 -3.02 -23.73 16.38
C ARG A 46 -3.76 -24.04 17.67
N SER A 47 -4.25 -23.01 18.37
CA SER A 47 -5.04 -23.19 19.59
C SER A 47 -6.37 -23.89 19.36
N ALA A 48 -6.98 -23.72 18.18
CA ALA A 48 -8.19 -24.42 17.77
C ALA A 48 -7.94 -25.86 17.28
N GLY A 49 -6.69 -26.28 17.15
CA GLY A 49 -6.33 -27.62 16.66
C GLY A 49 -6.56 -27.81 15.15
N LEU A 50 -6.72 -26.72 14.40
CA LEU A 50 -6.86 -26.74 12.95
C LEU A 50 -5.56 -27.23 12.30
N GLN A 51 -5.69 -28.04 11.26
CA GLN A 51 -4.55 -28.68 10.57
C GLN A 51 -4.18 -27.93 9.28
N GLU A 52 -5.04 -27.00 8.86
CA GLU A 52 -4.85 -26.13 7.72
C GLU A 52 -3.65 -25.18 7.95
N GLU A 53 -2.97 -24.85 6.87
CA GLU A 53 -1.91 -23.84 6.90
C GLU A 53 -2.52 -22.46 7.17
N PRO A 54 -1.97 -21.68 8.12
CA PRO A 54 -2.48 -20.35 8.39
C PRO A 54 -2.26 -19.39 7.23
N PRO A 55 -3.09 -18.35 7.07
CA PRO A 55 -2.90 -17.37 6.02
C PRO A 55 -1.52 -16.70 6.11
N ALA A 56 -0.83 -16.62 4.97
CA ALA A 56 0.46 -15.96 4.86
C ALA A 56 0.33 -14.43 4.96
N TYR A 57 1.46 -13.74 5.19
CA TYR A 57 1.52 -12.28 5.24
C TYR A 57 0.92 -11.62 3.98
N GLU A 58 1.22 -12.18 2.81
CA GLU A 58 0.74 -11.70 1.50
C GLU A 58 -0.78 -11.73 1.38
N TYR A 59 -1.46 -12.64 2.09
CA TYR A 59 -2.92 -12.66 2.15
C TYR A 59 -3.45 -11.39 2.82
N PHE A 60 -2.88 -11.00 3.97
CA PHE A 60 -3.30 -9.78 4.66
C PHE A 60 -2.91 -8.51 3.90
N VAL A 61 -1.76 -8.52 3.19
CA VAL A 61 -1.41 -7.43 2.26
C VAL A 61 -2.48 -7.27 1.20
N ALA A 62 -2.94 -8.37 0.59
CA ALA A 62 -3.98 -8.33 -0.43
C ALA A 62 -5.31 -7.82 0.13
N VAL A 63 -5.72 -8.25 1.33
CA VAL A 63 -6.92 -7.76 2.03
C VAL A 63 -6.82 -6.25 2.28
N ALA A 64 -5.72 -5.78 2.87
CA ALA A 64 -5.51 -4.37 3.15
C ALA A 64 -5.51 -3.54 1.85
N HIS A 65 -4.80 -4.00 0.82
CA HIS A 65 -4.74 -3.35 -0.49
C HIS A 65 -6.13 -3.21 -1.11
N GLN A 66 -6.96 -4.25 -1.08
CA GLN A 66 -8.32 -4.21 -1.62
C GLN A 66 -9.19 -3.17 -0.89
N LYS A 67 -9.18 -3.15 0.44
CA LYS A 67 -9.98 -2.21 1.24
C LYS A 67 -9.53 -0.75 1.05
N LEU A 68 -8.22 -0.52 0.92
CA LEU A 68 -7.65 0.80 0.63
C LEU A 68 -7.96 1.25 -0.80
N PHE A 69 -7.92 0.34 -1.77
CA PHE A 69 -8.35 0.61 -3.14
C PHE A 69 -9.82 1.05 -3.20
N LEU A 70 -10.71 0.34 -2.49
CA LEU A 70 -12.12 0.71 -2.39
C LEU A 70 -12.29 2.10 -1.78
N SER A 71 -11.61 2.37 -0.67
CA SER A 71 -11.61 3.68 0.00
C SER A 71 -11.16 4.81 -0.93
N LEU A 72 -10.07 4.58 -1.68
CA LEU A 72 -9.54 5.54 -2.65
C LEU A 72 -10.53 5.81 -3.80
N CYS A 73 -11.29 4.78 -4.20
CA CYS A 73 -12.33 4.91 -5.22
C CYS A 73 -13.66 5.47 -4.66
N GLY A 74 -13.76 5.73 -3.36
CA GLY A 74 -15.00 6.18 -2.71
C GLY A 74 -16.06 5.09 -2.53
N ALA A 75 -15.68 3.82 -2.71
CA ALA A 75 -16.56 2.69 -2.43
C ALA A 75 -16.61 2.40 -0.93
N ASP A 76 -17.73 1.83 -0.48
CA ASP A 76 -17.82 1.24 0.85
C ASP A 76 -16.89 0.00 0.93
N PRO A 77 -15.94 -0.05 1.88
CA PRO A 77 -14.98 -1.14 1.94
C PRO A 77 -15.59 -2.52 2.22
N GLU A 78 -16.77 -2.60 2.84
CA GLU A 78 -17.42 -3.87 3.22
C GLU A 78 -18.36 -4.40 2.14
N THR A 79 -19.13 -3.52 1.50
CA THR A 79 -20.13 -3.88 0.49
C THR A 79 -19.66 -3.69 -0.94
N PHE A 80 -18.56 -2.95 -1.14
CA PHE A 80 -17.94 -2.63 -2.43
C PHE A 80 -18.79 -1.69 -3.30
N VAL A 81 -19.92 -1.20 -2.78
CA VAL A 81 -20.87 -0.34 -3.49
C VAL A 81 -20.43 1.13 -3.44
N GLY A 82 -20.79 1.90 -4.46
CA GLY A 82 -20.63 3.37 -4.46
C GLY A 82 -19.32 3.89 -5.03
N GLY A 83 -18.45 3.00 -5.53
CA GLY A 83 -17.15 3.39 -6.10
C GLY A 83 -17.23 4.20 -7.39
N ASN A 84 -16.20 5.00 -7.62
CA ASN A 84 -15.98 5.75 -8.85
C ASN A 84 -15.06 4.97 -9.81
N ALA A 85 -15.63 4.49 -10.91
CA ALA A 85 -14.92 3.70 -11.92
C ALA A 85 -13.80 4.47 -12.64
N GLU A 86 -13.92 5.80 -12.79
CA GLU A 86 -12.88 6.63 -13.41
C GLU A 86 -11.64 6.71 -12.51
N ILE A 87 -11.83 6.88 -11.20
CA ILE A 87 -10.74 6.86 -10.22
C ILE A 87 -10.10 5.46 -10.19
N ALA A 88 -10.92 4.41 -10.16
CA ALA A 88 -10.45 3.02 -10.20
C ALA A 88 -9.54 2.77 -11.41
N GLY A 89 -9.97 3.18 -12.61
CA GLY A 89 -9.18 3.06 -13.84
C GLY A 89 -7.82 3.76 -13.73
N ARG A 90 -7.80 4.99 -13.22
CA ARG A 90 -6.53 5.75 -13.03
C ARG A 90 -5.58 5.07 -12.06
N VAL A 91 -6.09 4.49 -10.98
CA VAL A 91 -5.26 3.77 -9.99
C VAL A 91 -4.66 2.52 -10.61
N ILE A 92 -5.45 1.75 -11.35
CA ILE A 92 -4.99 0.54 -12.06
C ILE A 92 -3.92 0.92 -13.10
N ASP A 93 -4.16 1.96 -13.90
CA ASP A 93 -3.19 2.46 -14.88
C ASP A 93 -1.88 2.89 -14.21
N ASN A 94 -1.95 3.54 -13.05
CA ASN A 94 -0.77 3.92 -12.28
C ASN A 94 0.04 2.69 -11.82
N CYS A 95 -0.64 1.67 -11.28
CA CYS A 95 0.01 0.40 -10.91
C CYS A 95 0.66 -0.29 -12.12
N GLY A 96 -0.01 -0.29 -13.27
CA GLY A 96 0.54 -0.81 -14.53
C GLY A 96 1.81 -0.06 -14.97
N LYS A 97 1.81 1.27 -14.90
CA LYS A 97 2.98 2.10 -15.21
C LYS A 97 4.14 1.88 -14.26
N ILE A 98 3.88 1.65 -12.97
CA ILE A 98 4.92 1.28 -12.00
C ILE A 98 5.56 -0.04 -12.43
N ALA A 99 4.74 -1.04 -12.76
CA ALA A 99 5.24 -2.34 -13.19
C ALA A 99 6.08 -2.24 -14.47
N GLU A 100 5.60 -1.50 -15.47
CA GLU A 100 6.30 -1.26 -16.72
C GLU A 100 7.64 -0.54 -16.48
N TYR A 101 7.63 0.56 -15.74
CA TYR A 101 8.82 1.40 -15.59
C TYR A 101 9.89 0.80 -14.67
N TYR A 102 9.50 0.09 -13.61
CA TYR A 102 10.42 -0.41 -12.59
C TYR A 102 10.77 -1.89 -12.73
N TRP A 103 9.89 -2.71 -13.33
CA TRP A 103 10.08 -4.18 -13.36
C TRP A 103 10.24 -4.72 -14.77
N ALA A 104 9.58 -4.15 -15.78
CA ALA A 104 9.69 -4.58 -17.17
C ALA A 104 10.96 -4.00 -17.84
N GLY A 105 12.12 -4.57 -17.55
CA GLY A 105 13.31 -4.41 -18.41
C GLY A 105 14.52 -3.67 -17.84
N LYS A 106 14.52 -3.26 -16.57
CA LYS A 106 15.79 -2.95 -15.86
C LYS A 106 16.37 -4.26 -15.34
N ALA A 107 16.98 -5.02 -16.26
CA ALA A 107 17.88 -6.10 -15.89
C ALA A 107 18.90 -5.51 -14.89
N VAL A 108 18.98 -6.13 -13.72
CA VAL A 108 20.03 -5.86 -12.75
C VAL A 108 21.35 -6.02 -13.49
N VAL A 109 22.07 -4.93 -13.74
CA VAL A 109 23.49 -5.02 -14.05
C VAL A 109 24.13 -5.40 -12.73
N ALA A 110 24.34 -6.70 -12.53
CA ALA A 110 25.16 -7.18 -11.45
C ALA A 110 26.60 -6.74 -11.76
N GLU A 111 27.15 -5.85 -10.94
CA GLU A 111 28.60 -5.72 -10.75
C GLU A 111 29.08 -6.73 -9.70
#